data_AF-A0A9D6M9A0-F1
#
_entry.id   AF-A0A9D6M9A0-F1
#
_cell.length_a   1.000
_cell.length_b   1.000
_cell.length_c   1.000
_cell.angle_alpha   90.00
_cell.angle_beta   90.00
_cell.angle_gamma   90.00
#
_symmetry.space_group_name_H-M   'P 1'
#
loop_
_entity.id
_entity.type
_entity.pdbx_description
1 polymer ?
#
loop_
_entity_poly.entity_id
_entity_poly.type
_entity_poly.pdbx_seq_one_letter_code
_entity_poly.pdbx_strand_id
1 'polypeptide(L)'
;MNTFTGRYTIGFFACLLLFVILNLLAVQVQSDCGLLGALGMAGCADDISRAGFPLLVWEQGGFAYRSNFSLPVLITDVVIALGVSAAAGWAAGKYLKRG
;
A
#
# COMPACT_ATOMS: atom_id res chain seq x y z
N MET A 1 12.22 10.44 25.82
CA MET A 1 12.34 9.90 24.45
C MET A 1 13.28 10.80 23.66
N ASN A 2 14.37 10.27 23.09
CA ASN A 2 15.35 11.08 22.34
C ASN A 2 14.67 11.80 21.17
N THR A 3 15.03 13.06 20.93
CA THR A 3 14.44 13.90 19.86
C THR A 3 14.63 13.28 18.47
N PHE A 4 15.77 12.62 18.24
CA PHE A 4 16.02 11.85 17.03
C PHE A 4 15.04 10.67 16.88
N THR A 5 14.89 9.86 17.93
CA THR A 5 13.99 8.70 17.95
C THR A 5 12.54 9.11 17.66
N GLY A 6 12.06 10.19 18.28
CA GLY A 6 10.71 10.69 18.01
C GLY A 6 10.48 11.08 16.55
N ARG A 7 11.43 11.81 15.95
CA ARG A 7 11.34 12.22 14.53
C ARG A 7 11.46 11.03 13.57
N TYR A 8 12.32 10.07 13.89
CA TYR A 8 12.43 8.83 13.13
C TYR A 8 11.10 8.08 13.10
N THR A 9 10.50 7.86 14.28
CA THR A 9 9.22 7.16 14.41
C THR A 9 8.13 7.86 13.61
N ILE A 10 8.03 9.19 13.69
CA ILE A 10 7.04 9.97 12.93
C ILE A 10 7.25 9.78 11.42
N GLY A 11 8.48 9.97 10.92
CA GLY A 11 8.76 9.85 9.48
C GLY A 11 8.52 8.43 8.96
N PHE A 12 8.92 7.41 9.74
CA PHE A 12 8.71 6.00 9.41
C PHE A 12 7.22 5.69 9.29
N PHE A 13 6.43 5.96 10.32
CA PHE A 13 5.01 5.62 10.31
C PHE A 13 4.19 6.49 9.36
N ALA A 14 4.56 7.76 9.16
CA ALA A 14 3.89 8.61 8.17
C ALA A 14 4.08 8.07 6.74
N CYS A 15 5.31 7.65 6.40
CA CYS A 15 5.58 7.07 5.09
C CYS A 15 4.91 5.69 4.92
N LEU A 16 4.94 4.86 5.96
CA LEU A 16 4.27 3.56 5.93
C LEU A 16 2.75 3.70 5.77
N LEU A 17 2.15 4.66 6.47
CA LEU A 17 0.72 4.99 6.34
C LEU A 17 0.39 5.46 4.92
N LEU A 18 1.28 6.26 4.30
CA LEU A 18 1.11 6.68 2.91
C LEU A 18 1.09 5.46 1.96
N PHE A 19 1.97 4.47 2.16
CA PHE A 19 1.94 3.22 1.38
C PHE A 19 0.62 2.45 1.52
N VAL A 20 0.07 2.40 2.73
CA VAL A 20 -1.25 1.78 2.98
C VAL A 20 -2.35 2.55 2.24
N ILE A 21 -2.35 3.89 2.32
CA ILE A 21 -3.32 4.73 1.61
C ILE A 21 -3.22 4.55 0.10
N LEU A 22 -1.99 4.51 -0.45
CA LEU A 22 -1.77 4.30 -1.87
C LEU A 22 -2.22 2.91 -2.33
N ASN A 23 -2.04 1.88 -1.50
CA ASN A 23 -2.60 0.56 -1.76
C ASN A 23 -4.13 0.58 -1.80
N LEU A 24 -4.78 1.22 -0.83
CA LEU A 24 -6.25 1.34 -0.82
C LEU A 24 -6.77 2.14 -2.03
N LEU A 25 -6.05 3.19 -2.41
CA LEU A 25 -6.38 4.01 -3.56
C LEU A 25 -6.15 3.25 -4.88
N ALA A 26 -5.09 2.43 -4.95
CA ALA A 26 -4.87 1.53 -6.07
C ALA A 26 -6.03 0.54 -6.21
N VAL A 27 -6.49 -0.07 -5.11
CA VAL A 27 -7.67 -0.94 -5.12
C VAL A 27 -8.91 -0.19 -5.61
N GLN A 28 -9.14 1.02 -5.11
CA GLN A 28 -10.28 1.86 -5.47
C GLN A 28 -10.29 2.24 -6.95
N VAL A 29 -9.12 2.47 -7.56
CA VAL A 29 -9.01 2.93 -8.96
C VAL A 29 -8.89 1.77 -9.95
N GLN A 30 -8.27 0.66 -9.55
CA GLN A 30 -8.00 -0.48 -10.44
C GLN A 30 -9.12 -1.52 -10.45
N SER A 31 -10.02 -1.51 -9.47
CA SER A 31 -11.15 -2.44 -9.39
C SER A 31 -12.41 -1.80 -9.98
N ASP A 32 -13.24 -2.58 -10.68
CA ASP A 32 -14.41 -2.06 -11.40
C ASP A 32 -15.48 -1.46 -10.46
N CYS A 33 -15.64 -2.02 -9.26
CA CYS A 33 -16.49 -1.45 -8.20
C CYS A 33 -15.69 -0.80 -7.07
N GLY A 34 -14.42 -0.49 -7.32
CA GLY A 34 -13.49 0.04 -6.33
C GLY A 34 -13.32 -0.84 -5.09
N LEU A 35 -13.02 -0.20 -3.96
CA LEU A 35 -12.70 -0.87 -2.70
C LEU A 35 -13.86 -1.70 -2.16
N LEU A 36 -15.09 -1.22 -2.31
CA LEU A 36 -16.29 -1.95 -1.87
C LEU A 36 -16.50 -3.22 -2.70
N GLY A 37 -16.16 -3.19 -4.00
CA GLY A 37 -16.10 -4.36 -4.86
C GLY A 37 -15.09 -5.39 -4.40
N ALA A 38 -13.86 -4.94 -4.18
CA ALA A 38 -12.78 -5.80 -3.71
C ALA A 38 -13.07 -6.45 -2.34
N LEU A 39 -13.90 -5.81 -1.51
CA LEU A 39 -14.37 -6.34 -0.23
C LEU A 39 -15.64 -7.22 -0.33
N GLY A 40 -16.18 -7.44 -1.54
CA GLY A 40 -17.40 -8.23 -1.76
C GLY A 40 -18.68 -7.54 -1.28
N MET A 41 -18.64 -6.22 -1.09
CA MET A 41 -19.76 -5.41 -0.59
C MET A 41 -20.52 -4.66 -1.70
N ALA A 42 -20.04 -4.72 -2.94
CA ALA A 42 -20.68 -4.17 -4.13
C ALA A 42 -20.44 -5.10 -5.32
N GLY A 43 -21.35 -5.12 -6.30
CA GLY A 43 -21.23 -5.94 -7.52
C GLY A 43 -21.40 -5.10 -8.79
N CYS A 44 -20.54 -5.35 -9.77
CA CYS A 44 -20.52 -4.78 -11.11
C CYS A 44 -20.55 -5.90 -12.15
N ALA A 45 -20.78 -5.54 -13.40
CA ALA A 45 -20.99 -6.54 -14.46
C ALA A 45 -19.77 -7.46 -14.72
N ASP A 46 -18.54 -6.98 -14.51
CA ASP A 46 -17.30 -7.75 -14.76
C ASP A 46 -16.58 -8.18 -13.46
N ASP A 47 -16.95 -7.58 -12.31
CA ASP A 47 -16.44 -7.87 -10.96
C ASP A 47 -14.91 -8.05 -10.84
N ILE A 48 -14.12 -7.34 -11.68
CA ILE A 48 -12.67 -7.40 -11.59
C ILE A 48 -12.21 -6.58 -10.39
N SER A 49 -11.52 -7.25 -9.48
CA SER A 49 -10.91 -6.68 -8.28
C SER A 49 -9.40 -6.83 -8.36
N ARG A 50 -8.68 -5.73 -8.13
CA ARG A 50 -7.22 -5.67 -8.22
C ARG A 50 -6.67 -5.00 -6.96
N ALA A 51 -5.60 -5.56 -6.42
CA ALA A 51 -4.91 -5.01 -5.26
C ALA A 51 -3.39 -5.09 -5.39
N GLY A 52 -2.75 -4.06 -4.86
CA GLY A 52 -1.30 -3.96 -4.78
C GLY A 52 -0.78 -2.61 -5.25
N PHE A 53 0.25 -2.14 -4.56
CA PHE A 53 1.01 -0.94 -4.89
C PHE A 53 2.36 -1.04 -4.18
N PRO A 54 3.48 -0.85 -4.91
CA PRO A 54 3.57 -0.46 -6.31
C PRO A 54 3.32 -1.59 -7.33
N LEU A 55 3.35 -2.85 -6.92
CA LEU A 55 3.17 -3.99 -7.82
C LEU A 55 1.79 -4.63 -7.61
N LEU A 56 1.25 -5.21 -8.67
CA LEU A 56 -0.03 -5.93 -8.60
C LEU A 56 0.18 -7.27 -7.88
N VAL A 57 -0.37 -7.40 -6.67
CA VAL A 57 -0.23 -8.59 -5.82
C VAL A 57 -1.36 -9.59 -6.08
N TRP A 58 -2.56 -9.07 -6.30
CA TRP A 58 -3.77 -9.84 -6.39
C TRP A 58 -4.70 -9.29 -7.47
N GLU A 59 -5.26 -10.20 -8.25
CA GLU A 59 -6.31 -9.93 -9.21
C GLU A 59 -7.32 -11.06 -9.16
N GLN A 60 -8.60 -10.73 -9.04
CA GLN A 60 -9.71 -11.68 -9.01
C GLN A 60 -10.89 -11.15 -9.81
N GLY A 61 -11.50 -12.00 -10.65
CA GLY A 61 -12.75 -11.68 -11.36
C GLY A 61 -12.63 -11.85 -12.87
N GLY A 62 -13.52 -11.16 -13.59
CA GLY A 62 -13.62 -11.18 -15.04
C GLY A 62 -14.44 -12.35 -15.59
N PHE A 63 -14.85 -12.25 -16.86
CA PHE A 63 -15.58 -13.31 -17.60
C PHE A 63 -14.98 -14.72 -17.53
N ALA A 64 -13.70 -14.86 -17.17
CA ALA A 64 -12.99 -16.14 -17.06
C ALA A 64 -12.73 -16.60 -15.61
N TYR A 65 -13.29 -15.93 -14.59
CA TYR A 65 -13.11 -16.23 -13.15
C TYR A 65 -11.66 -16.55 -12.78
N ARG A 66 -10.72 -15.67 -13.19
CA ARG A 66 -9.30 -15.89 -12.87
C ARG A 66 -9.01 -15.28 -11.51
N SER A 67 -8.29 -16.04 -10.68
CA SER A 67 -7.70 -15.56 -9.44
C SER A 67 -6.19 -15.76 -9.53
N ASN A 68 -5.45 -14.66 -9.45
CA ASN A 68 -4.00 -14.67 -9.46
C ASN A 68 -3.49 -13.98 -8.21
N PHE A 69 -2.71 -14.70 -7.41
CA PHE A 69 -2.06 -14.19 -6.22
C PHE A 69 -0.57 -14.49 -6.30
N SER A 70 0.26 -13.45 -6.20
CA SER A 70 1.71 -13.60 -6.26
C SER A 70 2.34 -13.25 -4.92
N LEU A 71 2.64 -14.30 -4.13
CA LEU A 71 3.36 -14.15 -2.87
C LEU A 71 4.74 -13.45 -3.02
N PRO A 72 5.55 -13.75 -4.05
CA PRO A 72 6.81 -13.04 -4.26
C PRO A 72 6.62 -11.53 -4.45
N VAL A 73 5.55 -11.13 -5.15
CA VAL A 73 5.23 -9.72 -5.37
C VAL A 73 4.80 -9.05 -4.08
N LEU A 74 3.97 -9.71 -3.26
CA LEU A 74 3.61 -9.21 -1.93
C LEU A 74 4.83 -8.96 -1.05
N ILE A 75 5.75 -9.93 -0.99
CA ILE A 75 6.99 -9.79 -0.20
C ILE A 75 7.82 -8.61 -0.72
N THR A 76 7.93 -8.47 -2.04
CA THR A 76 8.68 -7.37 -2.66
C THR A 76 8.08 -6.02 -2.29
N ASP A 77 6.75 -5.88 -2.37
CA ASP A 77 6.05 -4.64 -2.00
C ASP A 77 6.23 -4.29 -0.52
N VAL A 78 6.17 -5.29 0.37
CA VAL A 78 6.41 -5.10 1.80
C VAL A 78 7.85 -4.64 2.07
N VAL A 79 8.84 -5.25 1.41
CA VAL A 79 10.25 -4.86 1.55
C VAL A 79 10.47 -3.43 1.05
N ILE A 80 9.88 -3.07 -0.10
CA ILE A 80 9.95 -1.70 -0.64
C ILE A 80 9.33 -0.71 0.35
N ALA A 81 8.11 -0.98 0.84
CA ALA A 81 7.41 -0.09 1.76
C ALA A 81 8.20 0.13 3.05
N LEU A 82 8.74 -0.94 3.64
CA LEU A 82 9.57 -0.86 4.85
C LEU A 82 10.90 -0.13 4.59
N GLY A 83 11.57 -0.41 3.46
CA GLY A 83 12.83 0.22 3.10
C GLY A 83 12.69 1.73 2.89
N VAL A 84 11.68 2.14 2.12
CA VAL A 84 11.38 3.56 1.88
C VAL A 84 10.96 4.25 3.18
N SER A 85 10.14 3.60 4.01
CA SER A 85 9.73 4.15 5.31
C SER A 85 10.90 4.31 6.27
N ALA A 86 11.84 3.36 6.31
CA ALA A 86 13.06 3.45 7.12
C ALA A 86 13.95 4.62 6.66
N ALA A 87 14.12 4.78 5.34
CA ALA A 87 14.85 5.91 4.77
C ALA A 87 14.18 7.25 5.09
N ALA A 88 12.84 7.32 5.01
CA ALA A 88 12.06 8.52 5.36
C ALA A 88 12.19 8.87 6.85
N GLY A 89 12.08 7.87 7.74
CA GLY A 89 12.31 8.04 9.17
C GLY A 89 13.73 8.56 9.46
N TRP A 90 14.75 7.99 8.83
CA TRP A 90 16.12 8.44 8.98
C TRP A 90 16.32 9.89 8.50
N ALA A 91 15.76 10.23 7.34
CA ALA A 91 15.80 11.58 6.78
C ALA A 91 15.09 12.59 7.71
N ALA A 92 13.92 12.24 8.25
CA ALA A 92 13.21 13.07 9.22
C ALA A 92 14.01 13.26 10.52
N GLY A 93 14.66 12.19 11.01
CA GLY A 93 15.54 12.27 12.17
C GLY A 93 16.72 13.23 11.97
N LYS A 94 17.30 13.23 10.77
CA LYS A 94 18.51 13.99 10.44
C LYS A 94 18.24 15.45 10.04
N TYR A 95 17.20 15.70 9.24
CA TYR A 95 17.02 16.99 8.56
C TYR A 95 15.85 17.83 9.09
N LEU A 96 14.90 17.24 9.81
CA LEU A 96 13.78 17.99 10.36
C LEU A 96 14.26 18.82 11.56
N LYS A 97 14.67 20.07 11.33
CA LYS A 97 14.99 21.02 12.41
C LYS A 97 13.69 21.54 13.04
N ARG A 98 13.69 21.74 14.36
CA ARG A 98 12.59 22.48 15.03
C ARG A 98 12.64 23.91 14.49
N GLY A 99 11.57 24.35 13.84
CA GLY A 99 11.24 25.78 13.75
C GLY A 99 10.82 26.30 15.12
#